data_AF-X5XEH4-F1
#
_entry.id   AF-X5XEH4-F1
#
_cell.length_a   1.000
_cell.length_b   1.000
_cell.length_c   1.000
_cell.angle_alpha   90.00
_cell.angle_beta   90.00
_cell.angle_gamma   90.00
#
_symmetry.space_group_name_H-M   'P 1'
#
loop_
_entity.id
_entity.type
_entity.pdbx_description
1 polymer ?
#
loop_
_entity_poly.entity_id
_entity_poly.type
_entity_poly.pdbx_seq_one_letter_code
_entity_poly.pdbx_strand_id
1 'polypeptide(L)'
;MPSFKSHLVSFILRHSRKKAFASPENLQRWIAYARKTEDHHPPALLREQLDITERSVDGFPVYEIAPKAGERRRILYMHGGAYVFQITSYHWG
;
A
#
# COMPACT_ATOMS: atom_id res chain seq x y z
N MET A 1 -27.23 -12.92 1.57
CA MET A 1 -27.12 -11.95 2.68
C MET A 1 -25.70 -11.96 3.21
N PRO A 2 -25.09 -10.81 3.53
CA PRO A 2 -23.75 -10.76 4.12
C PRO A 2 -23.68 -11.54 5.44
N SER A 3 -22.52 -12.11 5.76
CA SER A 3 -22.32 -12.82 7.02
C SER A 3 -22.24 -11.86 8.21
N PHE A 4 -22.49 -12.36 9.43
CA PHE A 4 -22.31 -11.57 10.67
C PHE A 4 -20.90 -10.98 10.77
N LYS A 5 -19.87 -11.74 10.35
CA LYS A 5 -18.48 -11.28 10.27
C LYS A 5 -18.34 -10.05 9.34
N SER A 6 -19.04 -10.06 8.20
CA SER A 6 -19.02 -8.92 7.26
C SER A 6 -19.68 -7.67 7.85
N HIS A 7 -20.76 -7.84 8.62
CA HIS A 7 -21.40 -6.73 9.34
C HIS A 7 -20.47 -6.14 10.40
N LEU A 8 -19.77 -6.99 11.17
CA LEU A 8 -18.80 -6.53 12.16
C LEU A 8 -17.65 -5.74 11.53
N VAL A 9 -17.06 -6.26 10.43
CA VAL A 9 -16.02 -5.55 9.67
C VAL A 9 -16.52 -4.20 9.18
N SER A 10 -17.72 -4.16 8.60
CA SER A 10 -18.33 -2.92 8.10
C SER A 10 -18.53 -1.89 9.21
N PHE A 11 -18.97 -2.34 10.39
CA PHE A 11 -19.14 -1.50 11.58
C PHE A 11 -17.81 -0.93 12.06
N ILE A 12 -16.77 -1.76 12.18
CA ILE A 12 -15.43 -1.32 12.59
C ILE A 12 -14.86 -0.30 11.61
N LEU A 13 -14.93 -0.57 10.31
CA LEU A 13 -14.41 0.33 9.27
C LEU A 13 -15.12 1.68 9.27
N ARG A 14 -16.45 1.71 9.48
CA ARG A 14 -17.24 2.95 9.56
C ARG A 14 -16.78 3.86 10.69
N HIS A 15 -16.39 3.30 11.83
CA HIS A 15 -16.06 4.07 13.03
C HIS A 15 -14.55 4.32 13.24
N SER A 16 -13.70 3.70 12.43
CA SER A 16 -12.23 3.85 12.47
C SER A 16 -11.70 4.58 11.23
N ARG A 17 -11.18 3.84 10.25
CA ARG A 17 -10.43 4.33 9.08
C ARG A 17 -11.22 5.31 8.21
N LYS A 18 -12.54 5.15 8.12
CA LYS A 18 -13.37 6.05 7.28
C LYS A 18 -13.46 7.48 7.81
N LYS A 19 -13.20 7.73 9.10
CA LYS A 19 -13.23 9.08 9.66
C LYS A 19 -12.16 10.00 9.06
N ALA A 20 -10.99 9.44 8.72
CA ALA A 20 -9.91 10.16 8.06
C ALA A 20 -10.35 10.73 6.69
N PHE A 21 -11.31 10.09 6.03
CA PHE A 21 -11.82 10.49 4.71
C PHE A 21 -13.16 11.26 4.78
N ALA A 22 -13.64 11.58 5.99
CA ALA A 22 -14.96 12.20 6.18
C ALA A 22 -14.98 13.72 5.94
N SER A 23 -13.82 14.39 5.98
CA SER A 23 -13.68 15.82 5.67
C SER A 23 -12.29 16.14 5.12
N PRO A 24 -12.12 17.25 4.39
CA PRO A 24 -10.80 17.69 3.93
C PRO A 24 -9.79 17.84 5.07
N GLU A 25 -10.19 18.39 6.21
CA GLU A 25 -9.30 18.66 7.36
C GLU A 25 -8.84 17.35 8.01
N ASN A 26 -9.73 16.37 8.11
CA ASN A 26 -9.37 15.04 8.60
C ASN A 26 -8.38 14.36 7.66
N LEU A 27 -8.59 14.49 6.35
CA LEU A 27 -7.70 13.90 5.34
C LEU A 27 -6.31 14.56 5.40
N GLN A 28 -6.26 15.88 5.49
CA GLN A 28 -5.00 16.63 5.61
C GLN A 28 -4.22 16.22 6.88
N ARG A 29 -4.91 16.09 8.03
CA ARG A 29 -4.30 15.58 9.27
C ARG A 29 -3.76 14.16 9.09
N TRP A 30 -4.51 13.31 8.39
CA TRP A 30 -4.10 11.93 8.13
C TRP A 30 -2.89 11.85 7.19
N ILE A 31 -2.85 12.64 6.12
CA ILE A 31 -1.70 12.75 5.21
C ILE A 31 -0.46 13.22 5.98
N ALA A 32 -0.59 14.27 6.79
CA ALA A 32 0.52 14.81 7.57
C ALA A 32 1.06 13.80 8.61
N TYR A 33 0.21 12.96 9.17
CA TYR A 33 0.61 11.86 10.03
C TYR A 33 1.30 10.74 9.22
N ALA A 34 0.67 10.28 8.15
CA ALA A 34 1.15 9.16 7.34
C ALA A 34 2.56 9.40 6.80
N ARG A 35 2.84 10.61 6.28
CA ARG A 35 4.17 11.00 5.75
C ARG A 35 5.33 10.86 6.74
N LYS A 36 5.04 10.80 8.05
CA LYS A 36 6.08 10.63 9.09
C LYS A 36 6.40 9.16 9.37
N THR A 37 5.51 8.25 8.99
CA THR A 37 5.54 6.84 9.41
C THR A 37 5.43 5.86 8.27
N GLU A 38 5.08 6.32 7.07
CA GLU A 38 4.91 5.48 5.91
C GLU A 38 6.25 4.92 5.43
N ASP A 39 6.21 3.66 5.01
CA ASP A 39 7.35 2.93 4.53
C ASP A 39 6.93 2.15 3.28
N HIS A 40 7.55 2.47 2.15
CA HIS A 40 7.26 1.86 0.86
C HIS A 40 8.04 0.56 0.62
N HIS A 41 9.01 0.24 1.48
CA HIS A 41 9.91 -0.87 1.26
C HIS A 41 9.18 -2.23 1.32
N PRO A 42 9.58 -3.20 0.47
CA PRO A 42 9.06 -4.55 0.57
C PRO A 42 9.44 -5.21 1.91
N PRO A 43 8.59 -6.08 2.46
CA PRO A 43 8.96 -6.95 3.58
C PRO A 43 10.24 -7.76 3.30
N ALA A 44 11.06 -7.98 4.33
CA ALA A 44 12.34 -8.69 4.20
C ALA A 44 12.17 -10.09 3.60
N LEU A 45 11.12 -10.82 3.99
CA LEU A 45 10.81 -12.15 3.49
C LEU A 45 10.64 -12.21 1.96
N LEU A 46 10.13 -11.15 1.33
CA LEU A 46 10.00 -11.10 -0.13
C LEU A 46 11.34 -10.92 -0.83
N ARG A 47 12.24 -10.13 -0.24
CA ARG A 47 13.61 -9.95 -0.77
C ARG A 47 14.41 -11.25 -0.74
N GLU A 48 14.09 -12.18 0.15
CA GLU A 48 14.73 -13.49 0.20
C GLU A 48 14.27 -14.41 -0.94
N GLN A 49 13.02 -14.24 -1.41
CA GLN A 49 12.39 -15.15 -2.37
C GLN A 49 12.47 -14.64 -3.82
N LEU A 50 12.51 -13.32 -4.01
CA LEU A 50 12.43 -12.66 -5.30
C LEU A 50 13.65 -11.77 -5.52
N ASP A 51 14.01 -11.57 -6.79
CA ASP A 51 14.96 -10.52 -7.16
C ASP A 51 14.20 -9.20 -7.20
N ILE A 52 14.50 -8.32 -6.25
CA ILE A 52 13.88 -7.01 -6.14
C ILE A 52 14.97 -5.94 -6.27
N THR A 53 14.83 -5.08 -7.27
CA THR A 53 15.67 -3.89 -7.42
C THR A 53 14.83 -2.64 -7.22
N GLU A 54 15.46 -1.60 -6.70
CA GLU A 54 14.86 -0.30 -6.48
C GLU A 54 15.61 0.74 -7.30
N ARG A 55 14.87 1.58 -8.03
CA ARG A 55 15.42 2.78 -8.67
C ARG A 55 14.52 3.97 -8.41
N SER A 56 15.07 5.17 -8.54
CA SER A 56 14.27 6.40 -8.53
C SER A 56 13.94 6.83 -9.96
N VAL A 57 12.69 7.23 -10.21
CA VAL A 57 12.23 7.87 -11.45
C VAL A 57 11.47 9.13 -11.05
N ASP A 58 11.94 10.30 -11.47
CA ASP A 58 11.35 11.60 -11.12
C ASP A 58 11.10 11.79 -9.61
N GLY A 59 11.98 11.23 -8.77
CA GLY A 59 11.88 11.30 -7.31
C GLY A 59 10.95 10.24 -6.68
N PHE A 60 10.36 9.35 -7.47
CA PHE A 60 9.52 8.25 -6.98
C PHE A 60 10.28 6.91 -6.97
N PRO A 61 10.12 6.09 -5.91
CA PRO A 61 10.67 4.73 -5.91
C PRO A 61 9.91 3.86 -6.91
N VAL A 62 10.66 3.17 -7.76
CA VAL A 62 10.17 2.16 -8.70
C VAL A 62 10.85 0.85 -8.37
N TYR A 63 10.03 -0.13 -8.02
CA TYR A 63 10.48 -1.48 -7.75
C TYR A 63 10.33 -2.35 -9.00
N GLU A 64 11.42 -2.99 -9.41
CA GLU A 64 11.34 -4.11 -10.35
C GLU A 64 11.47 -5.41 -9.56
N ILE A 65 10.54 -6.32 -9.81
CA ILE A 65 10.40 -7.57 -9.09
C ILE A 65 10.39 -8.70 -10.11
N ALA A 66 11.23 -9.71 -9.91
CA ALA A 66 11.27 -10.88 -10.76
C ALA A 66 11.47 -12.17 -9.93
N PRO A 67 10.96 -13.32 -10.40
CA PRO A 67 11.42 -14.61 -9.92
C PRO A 67 12.92 -14.76 -10.19
N LYS A 68 13.66 -15.44 -9.30
CA LYS A 68 15.11 -15.67 -9.46
C LYS A 68 15.51 -16.43 -10.73
N ALA A 69 14.61 -17.25 -11.26
CA ALA A 69 14.81 -17.94 -12.54
C ALA A 69 14.64 -17.01 -13.77
N GLY A 70 14.19 -15.77 -13.56
CA GLY A 70 13.82 -14.81 -14.58
C GLY A 70 12.41 -15.01 -15.12
N GLU A 71 11.84 -13.95 -15.70
CA GLU A 71 10.56 -13.95 -16.40
C GLU A 71 10.60 -12.91 -17.54
N ARG A 72 9.96 -13.20 -18.68
CA ARG A 72 9.89 -12.28 -19.83
C ARG A 72 8.61 -11.45 -19.84
N ARG A 73 7.53 -11.96 -19.25
CA ARG A 73 6.26 -11.24 -19.10
C ARG A 73 6.42 -10.12 -18.08
N ARG A 74 5.83 -8.96 -18.36
CA ARG A 74 5.88 -7.79 -17.48
C ARG A 74 4.48 -7.30 -17.17
N ILE A 75 4.30 -6.83 -15.94
CA ILE A 75 3.08 -6.17 -15.48
C ILE A 75 3.52 -4.84 -14.88
N LEU A 76 2.84 -3.76 -15.26
CA LEU A 76 2.94 -2.49 -14.55
C LEU A 76 1.88 -2.48 -13.46
N TYR A 77 2.31 -2.40 -12.20
CA TYR A 77 1.44 -2.29 -11.05
C TYR A 77 1.59 -0.91 -10.40
N MET A 78 0.46 -0.26 -10.17
CA MET A 78 0.37 0.99 -9.42
C MET A 78 -0.55 0.74 -8.23
N HIS A 79 -0.04 0.95 -7.02
CA HIS A 79 -0.83 0.74 -5.81
C HIS A 79 -1.93 1.81 -5.66
N GLY A 80 -2.99 1.46 -4.94
CA GLY A 80 -3.99 2.44 -4.51
C GLY A 80 -3.47 3.30 -3.36
N GLY A 81 -4.12 4.41 -3.08
CA GLY A 81 -3.68 5.33 -2.02
C GLY A 81 -4.16 6.76 -2.19
N ALA A 82 -5.18 6.99 -3.03
CA ALA A 82 -5.70 8.30 -3.36
C ALA A 82 -4.61 9.31 -3.82
N TYR A 83 -3.52 8.81 -4.40
CA TYR A 83 -2.35 9.59 -4.85
C TYR A 83 -1.59 10.34 -3.73
N VAL A 84 -1.91 10.08 -2.46
CA VAL A 84 -1.35 10.83 -1.31
C VAL A 84 -0.75 9.94 -0.22
N PHE A 85 -0.93 8.62 -0.31
CA PHE A 85 -0.35 7.63 0.61
C PHE A 85 0.55 6.68 -0.15
N GLN A 86 1.66 6.26 0.48
CA GLN A 86 2.55 5.24 -0.06
C GLN A 86 1.93 3.83 -0.08
N ILE A 87 2.56 2.93 -0.84
CA ILE A 87 2.34 1.48 -0.73
C ILE A 87 2.62 1.02 0.71
N THR A 88 1.94 -0.03 1.16
CA THR A 88 2.13 -0.62 2.49
C THR A 88 2.39 -2.12 2.39
N SER A 89 2.84 -2.76 3.48
CA SER A 89 3.08 -4.20 3.54
C SER A 89 1.90 -5.05 3.03
N TYR A 90 0.65 -4.63 3.26
CA TYR A 90 -0.55 -5.33 2.75
C TYR A 90 -0.66 -5.40 1.22
N HIS A 91 0.03 -4.53 0.49
CA HIS A 91 0.04 -4.55 -0.97
C HIS A 91 1.11 -5.49 -1.53
N TRP A 92 2.12 -5.80 -0.73
CA TRP A 92 3.23 -6.65 -1.12
C TRP A 92 2.88 -8.15 -1.07
N GLY A 93 1.89 -8.54 -0.26
CA GLY A 93 1.41 -9.92 -0.12
C GLY A 93 0.38 -10.07 0.98
#